data_AF-A0A7I8MWM4-F1
#
_entry.id   AF-A0A7I8MWM4-F1
#
_cell.length_a   1.000
_cell.length_b   1.000
_cell.length_c   1.000
_cell.angle_alpha   90.00
_cell.angle_beta   90.00
_cell.angle_gamma   90.00
#
_symmetry.space_group_name_H-M   'P 1'
#
loop_
_entity.id
_entity.type
_entity.pdbx_description
1 polymer ?
#
loop_
_entity_poly.entity_id
_entity_poly.type
_entity_poly.pdbx_seq_one_letter_code
_entity_poly.pdbx_strand_id
1 'polypeptide(L)'
;MKRTFMTVITMAAVLFVAGSAVAQQDLVETVVNGCKAEMDKFCSQVTPGEGRMLACLFAHGDKLSPKCEYALYDAAVQLERAVAALGYVANECDADLEKFCSSVAAGEGRLLQCLENNDKKVSKRCKNALKEVGLR
;
A
#
# COMPACT_ATOMS: atom_id res chain seq x y z
N MET A 1 38.55 -27.56 -22.45
CA MET A 1 38.35 -27.11 -21.06
C MET A 1 37.95 -25.63 -20.97
N LYS A 2 38.67 -24.67 -21.56
CA LYS A 2 38.27 -23.24 -21.52
C LYS A 2 36.94 -22.90 -22.22
N ARG A 3 36.62 -23.56 -23.34
CA ARG A 3 35.36 -23.39 -24.08
C ARG A 3 34.14 -24.00 -23.38
N THR A 4 34.34 -25.14 -22.71
CA THR A 4 33.31 -25.82 -21.90
C THR A 4 32.99 -25.05 -20.62
N PHE A 5 33.98 -24.37 -20.05
CA PHE A 5 33.80 -23.50 -18.88
C PHE A 5 33.01 -22.22 -19.24
N MET A 6 33.23 -21.70 -20.45
CA MET A 6 32.57 -20.49 -20.95
C MET A 6 31.08 -20.71 -21.29
N THR A 7 30.69 -21.91 -21.75
CA THR A 7 29.29 -22.27 -21.98
C THR A 7 28.50 -22.54 -20.70
N VAL A 8 29.14 -23.05 -19.64
CA VAL A 8 28.49 -23.25 -18.32
C VAL A 8 28.20 -21.91 -17.63
N ILE A 9 29.08 -20.91 -17.79
CA ILE A 9 28.87 -19.57 -17.24
C ILE A 9 27.68 -18.85 -17.91
N THR A 10 27.47 -19.05 -19.22
CA THR A 10 26.30 -18.48 -19.92
C THR A 10 24.97 -19.15 -19.55
N MET A 11 24.97 -20.40 -19.07
CA MET A 11 23.75 -21.11 -18.66
C MET A 11 23.34 -20.84 -17.20
N ALA A 12 24.29 -20.44 -16.34
CA ALA A 12 24.01 -20.10 -14.95
C ALA A 12 23.43 -18.67 -14.75
N ALA A 13 23.59 -17.79 -15.74
CA ALA A 13 23.12 -16.40 -15.65
C ALA A 13 21.60 -16.23 -15.93
N VAL A 14 20.91 -17.29 -16.38
CA VAL A 14 19.48 -17.21 -16.75
C VAL A 14 18.54 -17.50 -15.56
N LEU A 15 19.06 -18.01 -14.43
CA LEU A 15 18.25 -18.45 -13.29
C LEU A 15 18.12 -17.43 -12.14
N PHE A 16 18.65 -16.21 -12.29
CA PHE A 16 18.70 -15.22 -11.20
C PHE A 16 17.76 -14.00 -11.34
N VAL A 17 16.87 -13.95 -12.34
CA VAL A 17 16.01 -12.76 -12.59
C VAL A 17 14.51 -12.99 -12.29
N ALA A 18 14.10 -14.15 -11.76
CA ALA A 18 12.68 -14.44 -11.51
C ALA A 18 12.27 -14.32 -10.02
N GLY A 19 12.85 -13.39 -9.25
CA GLY A 19 12.80 -13.44 -7.78
C GLY A 19 12.24 -12.23 -7.03
N SER A 20 11.85 -11.14 -7.68
CA SER A 20 11.30 -9.97 -6.97
C SER A 20 10.10 -9.35 -7.67
N ALA A 21 9.12 -10.19 -8.01
CA ALA A 21 7.74 -9.75 -7.95
C ALA A 21 7.25 -9.98 -6.52
N VAL A 22 7.71 -9.15 -5.57
CA VAL A 22 6.89 -8.91 -4.38
C VAL A 22 5.66 -8.20 -4.93
N ALA A 23 4.61 -8.98 -5.21
CA ALA A 23 3.29 -8.42 -5.39
C ALA A 23 3.03 -7.60 -4.12
N GLN A 24 2.99 -6.28 -4.25
CA GLN A 24 2.55 -5.39 -3.20
C GLN A 24 1.11 -5.81 -2.90
N GLN A 25 0.89 -6.69 -1.93
CA GLN A 25 -0.45 -7.16 -1.61
C GLN A 25 -1.22 -5.94 -1.10
N ASP A 26 -2.36 -5.69 -1.73
CA ASP A 26 -3.30 -4.67 -1.29
C ASP A 26 -3.70 -5.01 0.16
N LEU A 27 -3.75 -4.00 1.05
CA LEU A 27 -4.16 -4.18 2.45
C LEU A 27 -5.51 -4.89 2.56
N VAL A 28 -6.42 -4.60 1.63
CA VAL A 28 -7.74 -5.24 1.55
C VAL A 28 -7.60 -6.71 1.20
N GLU A 29 -6.71 -7.06 0.27
CA GLU A 29 -6.45 -8.44 -0.13
C GLU A 29 -5.87 -9.26 1.03
N THR A 30 -4.97 -8.69 1.83
CA THR A 30 -4.44 -9.33 3.05
C THR A 30 -5.57 -9.75 3.98
N VAL A 31 -6.50 -8.84 4.29
CA VAL A 31 -7.64 -9.12 5.18
C VAL A 31 -8.60 -10.13 4.55
N VAL A 32 -8.96 -9.95 3.28
CA VAL A 32 -9.90 -10.86 2.58
C VAL A 32 -9.35 -12.29 2.54
N ASN A 33 -8.07 -12.47 2.23
CA ASN A 33 -7.44 -13.79 2.17
C ASN A 33 -7.22 -14.41 3.56
N GLY A 34 -6.93 -13.58 4.56
CA GLY A 34 -6.78 -13.98 5.95
C GLY A 34 -8.08 -14.43 6.59
N CYS A 35 -9.16 -13.70 6.34
CA CYS A 35 -10.46 -13.83 7.01
C CYS A 35 -11.55 -14.49 6.15
N LYS A 36 -11.19 -15.09 5.00
CA LYS A 36 -12.18 -15.66 4.06
C LYS A 36 -13.18 -16.59 4.75
N ALA A 37 -12.71 -17.48 5.62
CA ALA A 37 -13.57 -18.44 6.29
C ALA A 37 -14.57 -17.76 7.25
N GLU A 38 -14.11 -16.75 7.98
CA GLU A 38 -14.92 -15.94 8.88
C GLU A 38 -15.91 -15.07 8.12
N MET A 39 -15.50 -14.48 7.00
CA MET A 39 -16.37 -13.69 6.14
C MET A 39 -17.50 -14.55 5.55
N ASP A 40 -17.17 -15.75 5.04
CA ASP A 40 -18.15 -16.68 4.47
C ASP A 40 -19.11 -17.22 5.55
N LYS A 41 -18.62 -17.46 6.77
CA LYS A 41 -19.39 -18.04 7.88
C LYS A 41 -20.25 -17.03 8.65
N PHE A 42 -19.71 -15.85 8.92
CA PHE A 42 -20.32 -14.87 9.82
C PHE A 42 -20.84 -13.63 9.10
N CYS A 43 -20.25 -13.26 7.95
CA CYS A 43 -20.50 -11.98 7.29
C CYS A 43 -21.07 -12.09 5.87
N SER A 44 -21.58 -13.26 5.46
CA SER A 44 -22.04 -13.50 4.08
C SER A 44 -23.24 -12.64 3.64
N GLN A 45 -24.00 -12.09 4.60
CA GLN A 45 -25.13 -11.18 4.33
C GLN A 45 -24.74 -9.70 4.42
N VAL A 46 -23.47 -9.40 4.74
CA VAL A 46 -22.99 -8.03 4.90
C VAL A 46 -22.67 -7.45 3.52
N THR A 47 -23.29 -6.33 3.19
CA THR A 47 -22.94 -5.58 1.98
C THR A 47 -21.52 -5.00 2.12
N PRO A 48 -20.59 -5.23 1.18
CA PRO A 48 -19.24 -4.66 1.24
C PRO A 48 -19.23 -3.12 1.21
N GLY A 49 -18.14 -2.51 1.68
CA GLY A 49 -17.94 -1.06 1.71
C GLY A 49 -18.24 -0.41 3.06
N GLU A 50 -17.87 0.87 3.19
CA GLU A 50 -18.15 1.73 4.37
C GLU A 50 -17.75 1.10 5.71
N GLY A 51 -16.72 0.24 5.72
CA GLY A 51 -16.27 -0.45 6.93
C GLY A 51 -17.19 -1.56 7.44
N ARG A 52 -18.30 -1.88 6.76
CA ARG A 52 -19.27 -2.88 7.25
C ARG A 52 -18.68 -4.28 7.44
N MET A 53 -17.81 -4.73 6.54
CA MET A 53 -17.14 -6.03 6.68
C MET A 53 -16.23 -6.08 7.92
N LEU A 54 -15.45 -5.03 8.15
CA LEU A 54 -14.61 -4.89 9.33
C LEU A 54 -15.46 -4.85 10.62
N ALA A 55 -16.58 -4.13 10.60
CA ALA A 55 -17.50 -4.09 11.73
C ALA A 55 -18.09 -5.48 12.05
N CYS A 56 -18.43 -6.28 11.03
CA CYS A 56 -18.88 -7.65 11.21
C CYS A 56 -17.79 -8.54 11.82
N LEU A 57 -16.56 -8.50 11.28
CA LEU A 57 -15.44 -9.26 11.84
C LEU A 57 -15.16 -8.86 13.30
N PHE A 58 -15.24 -7.57 13.62
CA PHE A 58 -15.09 -7.06 14.99
C PHE A 58 -16.19 -7.59 15.93
N ALA A 59 -17.45 -7.63 15.48
CA ALA A 59 -18.57 -8.18 16.25
C ALA A 59 -18.43 -9.69 16.53
N HIS A 60 -17.59 -10.39 15.75
CA HIS A 60 -17.25 -11.81 15.90
C HIS A 60 -15.79 -12.01 16.33
N GLY A 61 -15.18 -11.01 16.97
CA GLY A 61 -13.76 -11.01 17.36
C GLY A 61 -13.35 -12.23 18.18
N ASP A 62 -14.22 -12.74 19.05
CA ASP A 62 -14.00 -13.94 19.88
C ASP A 62 -14.00 -15.27 19.10
N LYS A 63 -14.37 -15.23 17.81
CA LYS A 63 -14.54 -16.40 16.93
C LYS A 63 -13.63 -16.38 15.73
N LEU A 64 -12.72 -15.41 15.64
CA LEU A 64 -11.77 -15.31 14.54
C LEU A 64 -10.70 -16.40 14.68
N SER A 65 -10.28 -16.98 13.55
CA SER A 65 -9.10 -17.83 13.55
C SER A 65 -7.83 -17.00 13.77
N PRO A 66 -6.74 -17.61 14.30
CA PRO A 66 -5.44 -16.94 14.41
C PRO A 66 -4.93 -16.37 13.08
N LYS A 67 -5.31 -17.00 11.95
CA LYS A 67 -4.97 -16.51 10.61
C LYS A 67 -5.68 -15.17 10.31
N CYS A 68 -6.97 -15.09 10.59
CA CYS A 68 -7.74 -13.86 10.39
C CYS A 68 -7.29 -12.75 11.34
N GLU A 69 -7.07 -13.07 12.62
CA GLU A 69 -6.54 -12.11 13.60
C GLU A 69 -5.19 -11.54 13.16
N TYR A 70 -4.27 -12.41 12.71
CA TYR A 70 -2.97 -11.97 12.20
C TYR A 70 -3.11 -11.07 10.97
N ALA A 71 -3.98 -11.43 10.02
CA ALA A 71 -4.20 -10.62 8.82
C ALA A 71 -4.79 -9.24 9.13
N LEU A 72 -5.72 -9.16 10.08
CA LEU A 72 -6.26 -7.88 10.57
C LEU A 72 -5.18 -7.03 11.25
N TYR A 73 -4.35 -7.65 12.09
CA TYR A 73 -3.24 -6.96 12.76
C TYR A 73 -2.19 -6.46 11.77
N ASP A 74 -1.74 -7.30 10.84
CA ASP A 74 -0.76 -6.91 9.83
C ASP A 74 -1.30 -5.75 8.97
N ALA A 75 -2.53 -5.85 8.48
CA ALA A 75 -3.16 -4.78 7.72
C ALA A 75 -3.26 -3.46 8.51
N ALA A 76 -3.57 -3.52 9.81
CA ALA A 76 -3.61 -2.34 10.68
C ALA A 76 -2.23 -1.67 10.79
N VAL A 77 -1.17 -2.44 11.05
CA VAL A 77 0.21 -1.92 11.15
C VAL A 77 0.67 -1.29 9.83
N GLN A 78 0.35 -1.91 8.70
CA GLN A 78 0.71 -1.35 7.40
C GLN A 78 -0.09 -0.07 7.08
N LEU A 79 -1.38 -0.02 7.45
CA LEU A 79 -2.18 1.20 7.32
C LEU A 79 -1.62 2.34 8.18
N GLU A 80 -1.24 2.08 9.43
CA GLU A 80 -0.62 3.07 10.31
C GLU A 80 0.66 3.66 9.70
N ARG A 81 1.53 2.81 9.14
CA ARG A 81 2.74 3.24 8.43
C ARG A 81 2.42 4.12 7.21
N ALA A 82 1.41 3.74 6.43
CA ALA A 82 0.97 4.51 5.28
C ALA A 82 0.43 5.89 5.69
N VAL A 83 -0.38 5.95 6.76
CA VAL A 83 -0.90 7.21 7.31
C VAL A 83 0.23 8.10 7.83
N ALA A 84 1.22 7.53 8.53
CA ALA A 84 2.38 8.28 8.99
C ALA A 84 3.20 8.87 7.82
N ALA A 85 3.40 8.09 6.76
CA ALA A 85 4.08 8.53 5.54
C ALA A 85 3.30 9.67 4.84
N LEU A 86 1.98 9.57 4.75
CA LEU A 86 1.12 10.63 4.21
C LEU A 86 1.16 11.88 5.08
N GLY A 87 1.18 11.73 6.40
CA GLY A 87 1.33 12.84 7.35
C GLY A 87 2.66 13.58 7.18
N TYR A 88 3.75 12.83 7.00
CA TYR A 88 5.05 13.41 6.65
C TYR A 88 4.99 14.22 5.36
N VAL A 89 4.45 13.65 4.27
CA VAL A 89 4.29 14.37 2.99
C VAL A 89 3.44 15.63 3.15
N ALA A 90 2.32 15.55 3.87
CA ALA A 90 1.46 16.71 4.09
C ALA A 90 2.23 17.85 4.78
N ASN A 91 3.02 17.55 5.83
CA ASN A 91 3.85 18.54 6.52
C ASN A 91 4.98 19.09 5.65
N GLU A 92 5.58 18.25 4.80
CA GLU A 92 6.67 18.67 3.92
C GLU A 92 6.18 19.50 2.73
N CYS A 93 4.95 19.27 2.30
CA CYS A 93 4.29 19.92 1.17
C CYS A 93 3.32 21.05 1.55
N ASP A 94 3.16 21.36 2.83
CA ASP A 94 2.12 22.28 3.34
C ASP A 94 2.05 23.62 2.57
N ALA A 95 3.18 24.34 2.49
CA ALA A 95 3.27 25.60 1.75
C ALA A 95 2.99 25.46 0.24
N ASP A 96 3.33 24.32 -0.37
CA ASP A 96 3.03 24.04 -1.79
C ASP A 96 1.53 23.75 -1.98
N LEU A 97 0.92 23.01 -1.05
CA LEU A 97 -0.51 22.68 -1.05
C LEU A 97 -1.35 23.95 -0.89
N GLU A 98 -1.02 24.82 0.06
CA GLU A 98 -1.72 26.09 0.25
C GLU A 98 -1.63 26.99 -1.00
N LYS A 99 -0.42 27.09 -1.57
CA LYS A 99 -0.14 27.99 -2.69
C LYS A 99 -0.75 27.52 -4.00
N PHE A 100 -0.75 26.22 -4.27
CA PHE A 100 -1.13 25.68 -5.58
C PHE A 100 -2.43 24.88 -5.57
N CYS A 101 -2.88 24.39 -4.42
CA CYS A 101 -3.94 23.38 -4.30
C CYS A 101 -5.04 23.74 -3.29
N SER A 102 -5.11 24.98 -2.79
CA SER A 102 -6.07 25.39 -1.75
C SER A 102 -7.55 25.27 -2.15
N SER A 103 -7.88 25.25 -3.45
CA SER A 103 -9.24 25.02 -3.95
C SER A 103 -9.56 23.55 -4.22
N VAL A 104 -8.61 22.65 -4.01
CA VAL A 104 -8.76 21.21 -4.29
C VAL A 104 -9.29 20.50 -3.05
N ALA A 105 -10.43 19.82 -3.19
CA ALA A 105 -10.96 18.99 -2.12
C ALA A 105 -10.00 17.85 -1.78
N ALA A 106 -9.74 17.61 -0.49
CA ALA A 106 -8.93 16.50 -0.01
C ALA A 106 -9.56 15.14 -0.32
N GLY A 107 -8.74 14.07 -0.34
CA GLY A 107 -9.17 12.70 -0.63
C GLY A 107 -8.98 12.29 -2.09
N GLU A 108 -9.14 10.98 -2.35
CA GLU A 108 -9.10 10.36 -3.70
C GLU A 108 -7.85 10.72 -4.53
N GLY A 109 -6.72 11.01 -3.87
CA GLY A 109 -5.47 11.38 -4.54
C GLY A 109 -5.47 12.77 -5.21
N ARG A 110 -6.55 13.57 -5.08
CA ARG A 110 -6.68 14.85 -5.79
C ARG A 110 -5.57 15.85 -5.48
N LEU A 111 -5.15 15.94 -4.21
CA LEU A 111 -4.06 16.83 -3.80
C LEU A 111 -2.71 16.38 -4.36
N LEU A 112 -2.45 15.07 -4.40
CA LEU A 112 -1.25 14.52 -5.03
C LEU A 112 -1.22 14.85 -6.53
N GLN A 113 -2.35 14.66 -7.22
CA GLN A 113 -2.48 15.03 -8.63
C GLN A 113 -2.28 16.54 -8.87
N CYS A 114 -2.79 17.39 -7.97
CA CYS A 114 -2.58 18.83 -8.05
C CYS A 114 -1.08 19.20 -7.93
N LEU A 115 -0.36 18.56 -6.99
CA LEU A 115 1.09 18.72 -6.86
C LEU A 115 1.83 18.20 -8.11
N GLU A 116 1.29 17.21 -8.82
CA GLU A 116 1.88 16.68 -10.08
C GLU A 116 1.72 17.68 -11.21
N ASN A 117 0.52 18.22 -11.36
CA ASN A 117 0.21 19.22 -12.37
C ASN A 117 1.04 20.50 -12.19
N ASN A 118 1.48 20.76 -10.95
CA ASN A 118 2.36 21.88 -10.60
C ASN A 118 3.82 21.46 -10.35
N ASP A 119 4.26 20.26 -10.78
CA ASP A 119 5.58 19.72 -10.42
C ASP A 119 6.73 20.74 -10.60
N LYS A 120 6.77 21.47 -11.72
CA LYS A 120 7.83 22.47 -11.97
C LYS A 120 7.88 23.62 -10.95
N LYS A 121 6.78 23.88 -10.24
CA LYS A 121 6.62 24.96 -9.26
C LYS A 121 6.71 24.48 -7.82
N VAL A 122 6.45 23.20 -7.57
CA VAL A 122 6.51 22.57 -6.25
C VAL A 122 7.95 22.58 -5.73
N SER A 123 8.10 22.89 -4.44
CA SER A 123 9.40 22.99 -3.79
C SER A 123 10.20 21.68 -3.85
N LYS A 124 11.53 21.79 -3.79
CA LYS A 124 12.41 20.62 -3.68
C LYS A 124 12.11 19.79 -2.42
N ARG A 125 11.73 20.45 -1.32
CA ARG A 125 11.36 19.82 -0.05
C ARG A 125 10.18 18.87 -0.25
N CYS A 126 9.08 19.36 -0.81
CA CYS A 126 7.90 18.54 -1.09
C CYS A 126 8.19 17.40 -2.07
N LYS A 127 8.95 17.67 -3.15
CA LYS A 127 9.34 16.61 -4.11
C LYS A 127 10.16 15.49 -3.47
N ASN A 128 11.09 15.85 -2.59
CA ASN A 128 11.90 14.86 -1.87
C ASN A 128 11.01 14.01 -0.95
N ALA A 129 10.11 14.64 -0.20
CA ALA A 129 9.19 13.92 0.68
C ALA A 129 8.31 12.92 -0.09
N LEU A 130 7.76 13.33 -1.24
CA LEU A 130 6.98 12.45 -2.12
C LEU A 130 7.79 11.23 -2.59
N LYS A 131 9.06 11.44 -2.94
CA LYS A 131 9.96 10.37 -3.38
C LYS A 131 10.34 9.42 -2.24
N GLU A 132 10.59 9.96 -1.05
CA GLU A 132 10.97 9.18 0.14
C GLU A 132 9.91 8.18 0.56
N VAL A 133 8.63 8.50 0.34
CA VAL A 133 7.51 7.61 0.64
C VAL A 133 7.01 6.79 -0.55
N GLY A 134 7.68 6.87 -1.71
CA GLY A 134 7.31 6.11 -2.90
C GLY A 134 6.03 6.58 -3.60
N LEU A 135 5.62 7.83 -3.39
CA LEU A 135 4.51 8.45 -4.13
C LEU A 135 4.98 9.06 -5.46
N ARG A 136 6.30 9.13 -5.71
CA ARG A 136 6.95 9.55 -6.96
C ARG A 136 8.31 8.91 -7.20
#